data_AF-A0A1A0UYF9-F1
#
_entry.id   AF-A0A1A0UYF9-F1
#
_cell.length_a   1.000
_cell.length_b   1.000
_cell.length_c   1.000
_cell.angle_alpha   90.00
_cell.angle_beta   90.00
_cell.angle_gamma   90.00
#
_symmetry.space_group_name_H-M   'P 1'
#
loop_
_entity.id
_entity.type
_entity.pdbx_description
1 polymer ?
#
loop_
_entity_poly.entity_id
_entity_poly.type
_entity_poly.pdbx_seq_one_letter_code
_entity_poly.pdbx_strand_id
1 'polypeptide(L)'
;MADREEVRAAMIGALCDVFGADEVEANLASEPDDYLRELDSKTAEYLLVAAERIVGHRLPTPSDLGREQFASLGVLIDAALKGQP
;
A
#
# COMPACT_ATOMS: atom_id res chain seq x y z
N MET A 1 0.79 12.93 13.06
CA MET A 1 1.22 12.62 11.68
C MET A 1 1.37 11.13 11.61
N ALA A 2 0.70 10.47 10.67
CA ALA A 2 0.91 9.04 10.44
C ALA A 2 2.37 8.82 10.05
N ASP A 3 3.03 7.84 10.67
CA ASP A 3 4.39 7.46 10.29
C ASP A 3 4.35 6.47 9.12
N ARG A 4 5.41 6.46 8.30
CA ARG A 4 5.55 5.56 7.16
C ARG A 4 5.42 4.10 7.60
N GLU A 5 5.95 3.76 8.76
CA GLU A 5 5.88 2.39 9.29
C GLU A 5 4.45 1.98 9.66
N GLU A 6 3.62 2.90 10.18
CA GLU A 6 2.22 2.60 10.50
C GLU A 6 1.40 2.34 9.23
N VAL A 7 1.61 3.14 8.19
CA VAL A 7 0.96 2.95 6.88
C VAL A 7 1.43 1.65 6.25
N ARG A 8 2.74 1.37 6.29
CA ARG A 8 3.33 0.12 5.78
C ARG A 8 2.74 -1.09 6.49
N ALA A 9 2.67 -1.08 7.82
CA ALA A 9 2.11 -2.17 8.61
C ALA A 9 0.63 -2.42 8.29
N ALA A 10 -0.16 -1.36 8.11
CA ALA A 10 -1.57 -1.48 7.73
C ALA A 10 -1.76 -2.08 6.33
N MET A 11 -0.97 -1.64 5.35
CA MET A 11 -1.01 -2.20 4.00
C MET A 11 -0.52 -3.65 3.97
N ILE A 12 0.53 -4.01 4.71
CA ILE A 12 0.99 -5.40 4.82
C ILE A 12 -0.08 -6.27 5.48
N GLY A 13 -0.72 -5.81 6.55
CA GLY A 13 -1.83 -6.53 7.17
C GLY A 13 -2.97 -6.80 6.17
N ALA A 14 -3.32 -5.81 5.37
CA ALA A 14 -4.31 -5.95 4.30
C ALA A 14 -3.86 -6.95 3.21
N LEU A 15 -2.56 -6.98 2.85
CA LEU A 15 -2.03 -7.98 1.92
C LEU A 15 -2.12 -9.39 2.50
N CYS A 16 -1.83 -9.56 3.80
CA CYS A 16 -1.95 -10.84 4.48
C CYS A 16 -3.40 -11.35 4.48
N ASP A 17 -4.40 -10.45 4.57
CA ASP A 17 -5.82 -10.82 4.50
C ASP A 17 -6.23 -11.33 3.10
N VAL A 18 -5.54 -10.88 2.04
CA VAL A 18 -5.86 -11.22 0.63
C VAL A 18 -5.07 -12.42 0.13
N PHE A 19 -3.78 -12.46 0.38
CA PHE A 19 -2.84 -13.44 -0.17
C PHE A 19 -2.38 -14.48 0.88
N GLY A 20 -2.63 -14.23 2.17
CA GLY A 20 -2.15 -15.06 3.27
C GLY A 20 -0.79 -14.61 3.81
N ALA A 21 -0.61 -14.75 5.13
CA ALA A 21 0.60 -14.26 5.82
C ALA A 21 1.89 -14.93 5.31
N ASP A 22 1.88 -16.24 5.12
CA ASP A 22 3.08 -16.99 4.70
C ASP A 22 3.61 -16.52 3.33
N GLU A 23 2.70 -16.24 2.38
CA GLU A 23 3.07 -15.76 1.05
C GLU A 23 3.61 -14.33 1.12
N VAL A 24 2.96 -13.46 1.88
CA VAL A 24 3.37 -12.07 2.04
C VAL A 24 4.73 -11.96 2.73
N GLU A 25 4.95 -12.71 3.81
CA GLU A 25 6.22 -12.74 4.53
C GLU A 25 7.37 -13.25 3.67
N ALA A 26 7.16 -14.34 2.91
CA ALA A 26 8.16 -14.90 2.03
C ALA A 26 8.61 -13.89 0.96
N ASN A 27 7.65 -13.17 0.37
CA ASN A 27 7.94 -12.19 -0.67
C ASN A 27 8.55 -10.89 -0.10
N LEU A 28 8.12 -10.43 1.07
CA LEU A 28 8.72 -9.28 1.76
C LEU A 28 10.15 -9.57 2.20
N ALA A 29 10.48 -10.82 2.55
CA ALA A 29 11.84 -11.22 2.87
C ALA A 29 12.77 -11.16 1.65
N SER A 30 12.26 -11.42 0.44
CA SER A 30 13.02 -11.30 -0.81
C SER A 30 13.07 -9.88 -1.37
N GLU A 31 11.96 -9.12 -1.28
CA GLU A 31 11.81 -7.79 -1.89
C GLU A 31 11.11 -6.82 -0.92
N PRO A 32 11.79 -6.31 0.11
CA PRO A 32 11.15 -5.58 1.22
C PRO A 32 10.54 -4.21 0.85
N ASP A 33 11.08 -3.53 -0.16
CA ASP A 33 10.61 -2.22 -0.66
C ASP A 33 9.85 -2.33 -2.00
N ASP A 34 10.12 -3.39 -2.77
CA ASP A 34 9.61 -3.62 -4.13
C ASP A 34 8.48 -4.65 -4.19
N TYR A 35 8.03 -5.18 -3.04
CA TYR A 35 6.98 -6.19 -3.00
C TYR A 35 5.74 -5.75 -3.82
N LEU A 36 5.29 -6.67 -4.66
CA LEU A 36 4.25 -6.49 -5.69
C LEU A 36 4.59 -5.41 -6.72
N ARG A 37 5.68 -5.62 -7.47
CA ARG A 37 5.83 -4.98 -8.79
C ARG A 37 4.61 -5.34 -9.63
N GLU A 38 3.87 -4.32 -10.08
CA GLU A 38 2.62 -4.43 -10.83
C GLU A 38 1.36 -4.76 -10.01
N LEU A 39 1.15 -4.06 -8.89
CA LEU A 39 -0.16 -4.02 -8.21
C LEU A 39 -1.28 -3.71 -9.22
N ASP A 40 -2.26 -4.60 -9.30
CA ASP A 40 -3.48 -4.30 -10.03
C ASP A 40 -4.28 -3.20 -9.30
N SER A 41 -5.11 -2.47 -10.05
CA SER A 41 -5.85 -1.33 -9.51
C SER A 41 -6.80 -1.71 -8.39
N LYS A 42 -7.31 -2.94 -8.34
CA LYS A 42 -8.23 -3.38 -7.28
C LYS A 42 -7.47 -3.65 -5.98
N THR A 43 -6.31 -4.29 -6.07
CA THR A 43 -5.43 -4.50 -4.92
C THR A 43 -4.91 -3.16 -4.41
N ALA A 44 -4.46 -2.27 -5.28
CA ALA A 44 -4.04 -0.92 -4.89
C ALA A 44 -5.16 -0.14 -4.17
N GLU A 45 -6.40 -0.22 -4.65
CA GLU A 45 -7.55 0.45 -4.01
C GLU A 45 -7.78 -0.10 -2.60
N TYR A 46 -7.73 -1.42 -2.45
CA TYR A 46 -7.88 -2.08 -1.15
C TYR A 46 -6.81 -1.64 -0.14
N LEU A 47 -5.56 -1.53 -0.57
CA LEU A 47 -4.45 -1.08 0.27
C LEU A 47 -4.58 0.39 0.67
N LEU A 48 -5.02 1.24 -0.25
CA LEU A 48 -5.28 2.65 0.06
C LEU A 48 -6.39 2.78 1.10
N VAL A 49 -7.49 2.04 0.98
CA VAL A 49 -8.57 2.01 1.99
C VAL A 49 -8.07 1.54 3.36
N ALA A 50 -7.15 0.58 3.41
CA ALA A 50 -6.52 0.17 4.66
C ALA A 50 -5.69 1.32 5.28
N ALA A 51 -4.95 2.05 4.45
CA ALA A 51 -4.14 3.18 4.86
C ALA A 51 -4.96 4.42 5.30
N GLU A 52 -6.15 4.65 4.74
CA GLU A 52 -7.06 5.75 5.14
C GLU A 52 -7.34 5.77 6.66
N ARG A 53 -7.44 4.58 7.27
CA ARG A 53 -7.65 4.44 8.72
C ARG A 53 -6.47 4.96 9.55
N ILE A 54 -5.26 4.89 8.99
CA ILE A 54 -4.03 5.34 9.62
C ILE A 54 -3.82 6.83 9.37
N VAL A 55 -3.97 7.27 8.11
CA VAL A 55 -3.73 8.68 7.74
C VAL A 55 -4.87 9.62 8.14
N GLY A 56 -6.04 9.07 8.50
CA GLY A 56 -7.17 9.82 9.06
C GLY A 56 -7.94 10.67 8.04
N HIS A 57 -7.72 10.45 6.75
CA HIS A 57 -8.39 11.13 5.65
C HIS A 57 -8.54 10.19 4.45
N ARG A 58 -9.36 10.60 3.48
CA ARG A 58 -9.60 9.82 2.27
C ARG A 58 -8.41 9.95 1.31
N LEU A 59 -7.91 8.83 0.82
CA LEU A 59 -6.84 8.79 -0.16
C LEU A 59 -7.42 8.80 -1.59
N PRO A 60 -6.67 9.26 -2.59
CA PRO A 60 -7.09 9.17 -3.99
C PRO A 60 -7.32 7.71 -4.39
N THR A 61 -8.26 7.45 -5.30
CA THR A 61 -8.43 6.10 -5.85
C THR A 61 -7.31 5.79 -6.85
N PRO A 62 -7.00 4.53 -7.15
CA PRO A 62 -6.02 4.20 -8.18
C PRO A 62 -6.36 4.74 -9.56
N SER A 63 -7.64 5.02 -9.86
CA SER A 63 -8.05 5.72 -11.09
C SER A 63 -7.70 7.22 -11.10
N ASP A 64 -7.56 7.83 -9.92
CA ASP A 64 -7.07 9.20 -9.77
C ASP A 64 -5.53 9.26 -9.82
N LEU A 65 -4.87 8.11 -9.65
CA LEU A 65 -3.42 7.95 -9.69
C LEU A 65 -2.95 7.53 -11.09
N GLY A 66 -1.75 7.98 -11.49
CA GLY A 66 -1.08 7.42 -12.66
C GLY A 66 -0.62 5.98 -12.39
N ARG A 67 -0.55 5.11 -13.41
CA ARG A 67 -0.10 3.70 -13.25
C ARG A 67 1.26 3.57 -12.56
N GLU A 68 2.12 4.56 -12.75
CA GLU A 68 3.44 4.65 -12.11
C GLU A 68 3.36 4.92 -10.59
N GLN A 69 2.29 5.54 -10.12
CA GLN A 69 2.09 5.94 -8.72
C GLN A 69 1.54 4.82 -7.82
N PHE A 70 1.20 3.66 -8.40
CA PHE A 70 0.85 2.44 -7.66
C PHE A 70 1.62 1.23 -8.19
N ALA A 71 2.78 1.44 -8.82
CA ALA A 71 3.55 0.38 -9.47
C ALA A 71 4.15 -0.64 -8.48
N SER A 72 4.36 -0.24 -7.22
CA SER A 72 4.82 -1.10 -6.13
C SER A 72 4.26 -0.64 -4.79
N LEU A 73 4.36 -1.50 -3.77
CA LEU A 73 3.95 -1.16 -2.41
C LEU A 73 4.67 0.09 -1.88
N GLY A 74 5.98 0.21 -2.10
CA GLY A 74 6.76 1.37 -1.66
C GLY A 74 6.26 2.69 -2.26
N VAL A 75 5.98 2.71 -3.58
CA VAL A 75 5.45 3.91 -4.25
C VAL A 75 4.05 4.25 -3.76
N LEU A 76 3.22 3.24 -3.50
CA LEU A 76 1.86 3.44 -2.98
C LEU A 76 1.86 4.00 -1.55
N ILE A 77 2.77 3.55 -0.69
CA ILE A 77 2.98 4.10 0.66
C ILE A 77 3.39 5.58 0.56
N ASP A 78 4.34 5.90 -0.31
CA ASP A 78 4.78 7.29 -0.49
C ASP A 78 3.65 8.18 -1.04
N ALA A 79 2.82 7.66 -1.94
CA ALA A 79 1.64 8.36 -2.44
C ALA A 79 0.62 8.64 -1.31
N ALA A 80 0.38 7.66 -0.44
CA ALA A 80 -0.52 7.81 0.71
C ALA A 80 -0.03 8.87 1.71
N LEU A 81 1.28 8.98 1.93
CA LEU A 81 1.86 9.98 2.83
C LEU A 81 1.94 11.39 2.22
N LYS A 82 2.12 11.49 0.90
CA LYS A 82 2.13 12.77 0.16
C LYS A 82 0.75 13.42 0.04
N GLY A 83 -0.33 12.68 0.27
CA GLY A 83 -1.71 13.19 0.27
C GLY A 83 -2.04 14.21 1.37
N GLN A 84 -1.06 14.60 2.20
CA GLN A 84 -1.23 15.67 3.18
C GLN A 84 -1.32 17.04 2.47
N PRO A 85 -2.41 17.81 2.66
CA PRO A 85 -2.47 19.20 2.24
C PRO A 85 -1.51 20.10 3.03
#